data_AF-A0AAW7YMG3-F1
#
_entry.id   AF-A0AAW7YMG3-F1
#
_cell.length_a   1.000
_cell.length_b   1.000
_cell.length_c   1.000
_cell.angle_alpha   90.00
_cell.angle_beta   90.00
_cell.angle_gamma   90.00
#
_symmetry.space_group_name_H-M   'P 1'
#
loop_
_entity.id
_entity.type
_entity.pdbx_description
1 polymer ?
#
loop_
_entity_poly.entity_id
_entity_poly.type
_entity_poly.pdbx_seq_one_letter_code
_entity_poly.pdbx_strand_id
1 'polypeptide(L)'
;MNPIIQMLKEENVSEQKINELFEALTENPLMAMGIIQQLGIPPEKLQAIMGVVMTQPSLIQEAVEELGLDFSKVEAAKAKLKEGL
;
A
#
# COMPACT_ATOMS: atom_id res chain seq x y z
N MET A 1 -13.00 -8.15 -2.15
CA MET A 1 -11.66 -8.08 -2.72
C MET A 1 -11.33 -6.62 -2.95
N ASN A 2 -10.46 -6.10 -2.11
CA ASN A 2 -10.07 -4.70 -2.09
C ASN A 2 -9.59 -4.20 -3.48
N PRO A 3 -10.02 -3.00 -3.94
CA PRO A 3 -9.65 -2.47 -5.26
C PRO A 3 -8.14 -2.20 -5.42
N ILE A 4 -7.42 -1.88 -4.33
CA ILE A 4 -5.96 -1.67 -4.39
C ILE A 4 -5.25 -3.01 -4.63
N ILE A 5 -5.68 -4.05 -3.92
CA ILE A 5 -5.16 -5.41 -4.13
C ILE A 5 -5.44 -5.88 -5.56
N GLN A 6 -6.62 -5.58 -6.10
CA GLN A 6 -6.95 -5.89 -7.50
C GLN A 6 -6.02 -5.19 -8.48
N MET A 7 -5.83 -3.87 -8.35
CA MET A 7 -4.92 -3.12 -9.22
C MET A 7 -3.49 -3.66 -9.17
N LEU A 8 -2.99 -4.04 -7.98
CA LEU A 8 -1.67 -4.65 -7.85
C LEU A 8 -1.61 -6.03 -8.54
N LYS A 9 -2.65 -6.87 -8.41
CA LYS A 9 -2.73 -8.16 -9.10
C LYS A 9 -2.77 -8.00 -10.63
N GLU A 10 -3.45 -6.97 -11.14
CA GLU A 10 -3.46 -6.63 -12.58
C GLU A 10 -2.07 -6.25 -13.12
N GLU A 11 -1.24 -5.63 -12.28
CA GLU A 11 0.16 -5.32 -12.59
C GLU A 11 1.10 -6.54 -12.39
N ASN A 12 0.55 -7.75 -12.30
CA ASN A 12 1.28 -9.01 -12.05
C ASN A 12 2.05 -9.03 -10.72
N VAL A 13 1.63 -8.24 -9.73
CA VAL A 13 2.20 -8.29 -8.39
C VAL A 13 1.70 -9.55 -7.69
N SER A 14 2.63 -10.41 -7.29
CA SER A 14 2.30 -11.62 -6.53
C SER A 14 1.68 -11.29 -5.17
N GLU A 15 0.83 -12.17 -4.68
CA GLU A 15 0.19 -12.02 -3.36
C GLU A 15 1.20 -11.90 -2.22
N GLN A 16 2.37 -12.54 -2.34
CA GLN A 16 3.48 -12.38 -1.40
C GLN A 16 4.02 -10.94 -1.40
N LYS A 17 4.23 -10.35 -2.58
CA LYS A 17 4.70 -8.96 -2.70
C LYS A 17 3.65 -7.94 -2.28
N ILE A 18 2.37 -8.24 -2.48
CA ILE A 18 1.26 -7.43 -1.95
C ILE A 18 1.29 -7.45 -0.43
N ASN A 19 1.40 -8.62 0.20
CA ASN A 19 1.54 -8.72 1.66
C ASN A 19 2.75 -7.94 2.17
N GLU A 20 3.92 -8.13 1.56
CA GLU A 20 5.15 -7.44 1.95
C GLU A 20 5.02 -5.90 1.83
N LEU A 21 4.33 -5.43 0.77
CA LEU A 21 4.05 -4.01 0.58
C LEU A 21 3.17 -3.45 1.69
N PHE A 22 2.05 -4.12 2.00
CA PHE A 22 1.12 -3.65 3.02
C PHE A 22 1.71 -3.79 4.43
N GLU A 23 2.48 -4.85 4.70
CA GLU A 23 3.23 -5.00 5.94
C GLU A 23 4.21 -3.84 6.12
N ALA A 24 5.01 -3.52 5.09
CA ALA A 24 5.91 -2.37 5.13
C ALA A 24 5.15 -1.04 5.28
N LEU A 25 3.96 -0.88 4.69
CA LEU A 25 3.12 0.31 4.91
C LEU A 25 2.66 0.42 6.37
N THR A 26 2.43 -0.71 7.05
CA THR A 26 2.09 -0.73 8.47
C THR A 26 3.28 -0.37 9.36
N GLU A 27 4.50 -0.76 8.98
CA GLU A 27 5.69 -0.56 9.83
C GLU A 27 6.42 0.75 9.55
N ASN A 28 6.70 1.02 8.27
CA ASN A 28 7.45 2.18 7.82
C ASN A 28 7.10 2.53 6.35
N PRO A 29 6.39 3.64 6.11
CA PRO A 29 6.01 4.05 4.76
C PRO A 29 7.19 4.25 3.80
N LEU A 30 8.37 4.60 4.33
CA LEU A 30 9.58 4.73 3.51
C LEU A 30 10.08 3.37 3.01
N MET A 31 9.93 2.30 3.79
CA MET A 31 10.24 0.94 3.34
C MET A 31 9.26 0.49 2.24
N ALA A 32 7.98 0.81 2.39
CA ALA A 32 6.98 0.53 1.38
C ALA A 32 7.29 1.18 0.03
N MET A 33 7.80 2.43 0.03
CA MET A 33 8.25 3.07 -1.21
C MET A 33 9.39 2.31 -1.91
N GLY A 34 10.32 1.73 -1.13
CA GLY A 34 11.37 0.87 -1.68
C GLY A 34 10.81 -0.39 -2.34
N ILE A 35 9.82 -1.03 -1.72
CA ILE A 35 9.14 -2.20 -2.30
C ILE A 35 8.42 -1.81 -3.59
N ILE A 36 7.67 -0.71 -3.58
CA ILE A 36 6.95 -0.19 -4.76
C ILE A 36 7.88 -0.02 -5.96
N GLN A 37 9.09 0.53 -5.75
CA GLN A 37 10.08 0.67 -6.82
C GLN A 37 10.54 -0.67 -7.38
N GLN A 38 10.64 -1.70 -6.53
CA GLN A 38 11.00 -3.07 -6.94
C GLN A 38 9.85 -3.80 -7.65
N LEU A 39 8.60 -3.36 -7.49
CA LEU A 39 7.45 -3.97 -8.17
C LEU A 39 7.46 -3.70 -9.68
N GLY A 40 8.24 -2.71 -10.15
CA GLY A 40 8.30 -2.38 -11.57
C GLY A 40 6.99 -1.81 -12.13
N ILE A 41 6.10 -1.32 -11.26
CA ILE A 41 4.81 -0.76 -11.65
C ILE A 41 5.06 0.54 -12.43
N PRO A 42 4.40 0.75 -13.59
CA PRO A 42 4.49 1.99 -14.33
C PRO A 42 4.14 3.21 -13.44
N PRO A 43 4.88 4.32 -13.53
CA PRO A 43 4.64 5.51 -12.70
C PRO A 43 3.20 6.02 -12.76
N GLU A 44 2.55 5.93 -13.92
CA GLU A 44 1.15 6.34 -14.14
C GLU A 44 0.16 5.47 -13.35
N LYS A 45 0.40 4.16 -13.31
CA LYS A 45 -0.41 3.20 -12.55
C LYS A 45 -0.20 3.38 -11.05
N LEU A 46 1.05 3.60 -10.66
CA LEU A 46 1.38 3.91 -9.28
C LEU A 46 0.72 5.22 -8.82
N GLN A 47 0.71 6.26 -9.66
CA GLN A 47 -0.01 7.51 -9.38
C GLN A 47 -1.51 7.27 -9.24
N ALA A 48 -2.12 6.42 -10.08
CA ALA A 48 -3.53 6.06 -9.96
C ALA A 48 -3.83 5.37 -8.62
N ILE A 49 -3.01 4.39 -8.22
CA ILE A 49 -3.13 3.71 -6.93
C ILE A 49 -3.00 4.71 -5.78
N MET A 50 -1.98 5.57 -5.81
CA MET A 50 -1.79 6.61 -4.78
C MET A 50 -2.96 7.60 -4.73
N GLY A 51 -3.52 7.98 -5.87
CA GLY A 51 -4.71 8.84 -5.94
C GLY A 51 -5.93 8.19 -5.28
N VAL A 52 -6.13 6.89 -5.50
CA VAL A 52 -7.19 6.11 -4.81
C VAL A 52 -6.93 6.07 -3.31
N VAL A 53 -5.69 5.81 -2.88
CA VAL A 53 -5.31 5.78 -1.45
C VAL A 53 -5.51 7.13 -0.76
N MET A 54 -5.22 8.23 -1.45
CA MET A 54 -5.40 9.59 -0.92
C MET A 54 -6.87 9.98 -0.82
N THR A 55 -7.69 9.63 -1.82
CA THR A 55 -9.12 9.96 -1.85
C THR A 55 -9.96 9.03 -0.99
N GLN A 56 -9.54 7.77 -0.86
CA GLN A 56 -10.24 6.71 -0.15
C GLN A 56 -9.27 5.97 0.80
N PRO A 57 -8.88 6.62 1.90
CA PRO A 57 -7.95 6.04 2.86
C PRO A 57 -8.46 4.77 3.56
N SER A 58 -9.77 4.57 3.61
CA SER A 58 -10.41 3.36 4.17
C SER A 58 -10.04 2.10 3.39
N LEU A 59 -9.72 2.22 2.10
CA LEU A 59 -9.31 1.08 1.29
C LEU A 59 -7.98 0.49 1.75
N ILE A 60 -7.09 1.28 2.36
CA ILE A 60 -5.89 0.72 2.97
C ILE A 60 -6.25 -0.15 4.18
N GLN A 61 -7.22 0.30 4.99
CA GLN A 61 -7.70 -0.46 6.14
C GLN A 61 -8.31 -1.80 5.70
N GLU A 62 -9.22 -1.76 4.74
CA GLU A 62 -9.85 -2.96 4.19
C GLU A 62 -8.82 -3.92 3.59
N ALA A 63 -7.78 -3.40 2.92
CA ALA A 63 -6.72 -4.24 2.36
C ALA A 63 -5.90 -4.92 3.46
N VAL A 64 -5.57 -4.19 4.52
CA VAL A 64 -4.81 -4.69 5.68
C VAL A 64 -5.62 -5.75 6.42
N GLU A 65 -6.92 -5.53 6.62
CA GLU A 65 -7.84 -6.52 7.19
C GLU A 65 -7.98 -7.77 6.30
N GLU A 66 -8.13 -7.59 4.99
CA GLU A 66 -8.23 -8.71 4.02
C GLU A 66 -6.94 -9.55 3.98
N LEU A 67 -5.79 -8.93 4.22
CA LEU A 67 -4.48 -9.58 4.30
C LEU A 67 -4.16 -10.12 5.71
N GLY A 68 -5.02 -9.87 6.71
CA GLY A 68 -4.79 -10.29 8.09
C GLY A 68 -3.68 -9.52 8.82
N LEU A 69 -3.36 -8.31 8.37
CA LEU A 69 -2.34 -7.42 8.92
C LEU A 69 -2.95 -6.48 9.99
N ASP A 70 -2.10 -5.93 10.87
CA ASP A 70 -2.54 -5.06 11.97
C ASP A 70 -2.61 -3.57 11.53
N PHE A 71 -3.83 -3.05 11.40
CA PHE A 71 -4.08 -1.67 10.99
C PHE A 71 -3.67 -0.62 12.03
N SER A 72 -3.56 -0.99 13.31
CA SER A 72 -3.13 -0.07 14.38
C SER A 72 -1.74 0.51 14.10
N LYS A 73 -0.89 -0.25 13.40
CA LYS A 73 0.45 0.17 12.98
C LYS A 73 0.41 1.12 11.78
N VAL A 74 -0.54 0.93 10.86
CA VAL A 74 -0.71 1.78 9.66
C VAL A 74 -1.06 3.21 10.03
N GLU A 75 -1.93 3.44 11.02
CA GLU A 75 -2.26 4.80 11.45
C GLU A 75 -1.02 5.55 11.98
N ALA A 76 -0.20 4.86 12.76
CA ALA A 76 1.06 5.39 13.27
C ALA A 76 2.07 5.67 12.14
N ALA A 77 2.14 4.78 11.15
CA ALA A 77 2.97 4.96 9.96
C ALA A 77 2.49 6.14 9.09
N LYS A 78 1.18 6.33 8.95
CA LYS A 78 0.56 7.40 8.16
C LYS A 78 0.86 8.79 8.72
N ALA A 79 0.89 8.92 10.05
CA ALA A 79 1.31 10.15 10.72
C ALA A 79 2.75 10.54 10.31
N LYS A 80 3.67 9.56 10.26
CA LYS A 80 5.07 9.78 9.85
C LYS A 80 5.21 10.18 8.38
N LEU A 81 4.36 9.65 7.49
CA LEU A 81 4.39 10.03 6.07
C LEU A 81 3.97 11.50 5.85
N LYS A 82 3.10 12.03 6.71
CA LYS A 82 2.65 13.42 6.64
C LYS A 82 3.67 14.42 7.21
N GLU A 83 4.60 13.97 8.07
CA GLU A 83 5.70 14.78 8.60
C GLU A 83 6.96 14.76 7.71
N GLY A 84 7.07 13.83 6.76
CA GLY A 84 8.26 13.65 5.91
C GLY A 84 8.18 14.26 4.50
N LEU A 85 7.15 15.07 4.22
CA LEU A 85 6.95 15.85 2.98
C LEU A 85 6.94 17.34 3.30
#